data_AF-A0A2E4WC22-F1
#
_entry.id   AF-A0A2E4WC22-F1
#
_cell.length_a   1.000
_cell.length_b   1.000
_cell.length_c   1.000
_cell.angle_alpha   90.00
_cell.angle_beta   90.00
_cell.angle_gamma   90.00
#
_symmetry.space_group_name_H-M   'P 1'
#
loop_
_entity.id
_entity.type
_entity.pdbx_description
1 polymer ?
#
loop_
_entity_poly.entity_id
_entity_poly.type
_entity_poly.pdbx_seq_one_letter_code
_entity_poly.pdbx_strand_id
1 'polypeptide(L)' 'MAGAGIRGGQVIGSSDEFGYKALEQPISAHDLHATILHLLGMDHTKLTYRFNGRDIRLTDVAGTLIPQITSV' A
#
# COMPACT_ATOMS: atom_id res chain seq x y z
N MET A 1 -15.17 15.07 -6.81
CA MET A 1 -14.54 14.48 -5.60
C MET A 1 -13.13 14.07 -5.98
N ALA A 2 -12.10 14.69 -5.42
CA ALA A 2 -10.71 14.26 -5.57
C ALA A 2 -10.29 13.60 -4.25
N GLY A 3 -9.72 12.39 -4.29
CA GLY A 3 -9.32 11.65 -3.08
C GLY A 3 -9.89 10.24 -2.93
N ALA A 4 -10.51 9.67 -3.98
CA ALA A 4 -10.92 8.26 -4.02
C ALA A 4 -11.78 7.77 -2.84
N GLY A 5 -12.55 8.66 -2.21
CA GLY A 5 -13.39 8.32 -1.05
C GLY A 5 -12.62 8.18 0.28
N ILE A 6 -11.32 8.46 0.30
CA ILE A 6 -10.48 8.33 1.50
C ILE A 6 -10.85 9.42 2.51
N ARG A 7 -11.01 9.02 3.78
CA ARG A 7 -11.18 9.96 4.90
C ARG A 7 -9.90 10.78 5.10
N GLY A 8 -10.01 12.11 5.04
CA GLY A 8 -8.90 13.02 5.33
C GLY A 8 -8.58 13.13 6.82
N GLY A 9 -7.40 13.67 7.15
CA GLY A 9 -7.00 13.96 8.53
C GLY A 9 -6.73 12.70 9.37
N GLN A 10 -6.12 11.67 8.78
CA GLN A 10 -5.77 10.43 9.46
C GLN A 10 -4.28 10.41 9.85
N VAL A 11 -4.00 9.82 11.01
CA VAL A 11 -2.64 9.43 11.43
C VAL A 11 -2.61 7.91 11.47
N ILE A 12 -1.70 7.30 10.71
CA ILE A 12 -1.57 5.84 10.61
C ILE A 12 -0.13 5.48 11.02
N GLY A 13 -0.02 4.79 12.15
CA GLY A 13 1.27 4.46 12.75
C GLY A 13 1.96 5.63 13.46
N SER A 14 3.16 5.37 13.95
CA SER A 14 4.01 6.35 14.63
C SER A 14 5.48 5.98 14.50
N SER A 15 6.36 6.97 14.60
CA SER A 15 7.81 6.77 14.61
C SER A 15 8.33 6.57 16.04
N ASP A 16 9.58 6.11 16.17
CA ASP A 16 10.28 6.13 17.45
C ASP A 16 10.53 7.58 17.95
N GLU A 17 11.01 7.70 19.20
CA GLU A 17 11.23 8.99 19.87
C GLU A 17 12.18 9.94 19.11
N PHE A 18 13.02 9.38 18.23
CA PHE A 18 14.00 10.11 17.45
C PHE A 18 13.60 10.30 15.99
N GLY A 19 12.52 9.66 15.54
CA GLY A 19 12.04 9.70 14.16
C GLY A 19 12.83 8.83 13.17
N TYR A 20 13.63 7.86 13.62
CA TYR A 20 14.50 7.06 12.74
C TYR A 20 13.79 5.88 12.08
N LYS A 21 12.77 5.31 12.72
CA LYS A 21 12.03 4.15 12.21
C LYS A 21 10.57 4.24 12.58
N ALA A 22 9.72 3.61 11.76
CA ALA A 22 8.35 3.33 12.11
C ALA A 22 8.32 2.33 13.27
N LEU A 23 7.74 2.75 14.40
CA LEU A 23 7.59 1.94 15.59
C LEU A 23 6.23 1.21 15.58
N GLU A 24 5.15 1.95 15.35
CA GLU A 24 3.81 1.40 15.26
C GLU A 24 3.34 1.34 13.81
N GLN A 25 2.72 0.21 13.45
CA GLN A 25 2.13 -0.04 12.13
C GLN A 25 3.09 0.31 10.97
N PRO A 26 4.26 -0.34 10.91
CA PRO A 26 5.18 -0.12 9.80
C PRO A 26 4.52 -0.55 8.48
N ILE A 27 4.42 0.40 7.55
CA ILE A 27 3.85 0.19 6.22
C ILE A 27 5.00 0.16 5.22
N SER A 28 5.06 -0.88 4.40
CA SER A 28 6.04 -0.94 3.33
C SER A 28 5.57 -0.17 2.09
N ALA A 29 6.51 0.18 1.20
CA ALA A 29 6.17 0.77 -0.09
C ALA A 29 5.24 -0.15 -0.93
N HIS A 30 5.36 -1.47 -0.76
CA HIS A 30 4.51 -2.45 -1.46
C HIS A 30 3.06 -2.38 -0.98
N ASP A 31 2.82 -2.18 0.32
CA ASP A 31 1.47 -2.05 0.89
C ASP A 31 0.79 -0.76 0.41
N LEU A 32 1.55 0.34 0.35
CA LEU A 32 1.07 1.60 -0.20
C LEU A 32 0.68 1.47 -1.67
N HIS A 33 1.56 0.88 -2.51
CA HIS A 33 1.25 0.66 -3.92
C HIS A 33 0.07 -0.29 -4.13
N ALA A 34 -0.02 -1.37 -3.35
CA ALA A 34 -1.16 -2.30 -3.40
C ALA A 34 -2.47 -1.56 -3.09
N THR A 35 -2.46 -0.69 -2.09
CA THR A 35 -3.63 0.12 -1.68
C THR A 35 -4.03 1.13 -2.77
N ILE A 36 -3.06 1.80 -3.40
CA ILE A 36 -3.33 2.73 -4.52
C ILE A 36 -3.99 1.98 -5.69
N LEU A 37 -3.44 0.83 -6.08
CA LEU A 37 -3.99 0.03 -7.17
C LEU A 37 -5.41 -0.45 -6.85
N HIS A 38 -5.65 -0.87 -5.61
CA HIS A 38 -6.98 -1.24 -5.13
C HIS A 38 -7.99 -0.08 -5.24
N LEU A 39 -7.62 1.13 -4.83
CA LEU A 39 -8.47 2.32 -4.94
C LEU A 39 -8.75 2.72 -6.41
N LEU A 40 -7.90 2.32 -7.35
CA LEU A 40 -8.12 2.45 -8.79
C LEU A 40 -8.98 1.31 -9.37
N GLY A 41 -9.47 0.39 -8.54
CA GLY A 41 -10.28 -0.76 -8.96
C GLY A 41 -9.45 -1.93 -9.51
N MET A 42 -8.14 -1.97 -9.26
CA MET A 42 -7.24 -3.02 -9.74
C MET A 42 -6.80 -3.96 -8.62
N ASP A 43 -6.78 -5.26 -8.92
CA ASP A 43 -6.17 -6.27 -8.07
C ASP A 43 -4.67 -6.41 -8.42
N HIS A 44 -3.81 -5.86 -7.57
CA HIS A 44 -2.36 -5.83 -7.80
C HIS A 44 -1.74 -7.22 -7.99
N THR A 45 -2.35 -8.29 -7.45
CA THR A 45 -1.85 -9.65 -7.58
C THR A 45 -2.09 -10.22 -8.99
N LYS A 46 -3.11 -9.72 -9.69
CA LYS A 46 -3.45 -10.10 -11.07
C LYS A 46 -2.65 -9.33 -12.12
N LEU A 47 -1.98 -8.24 -11.73
CA LEU A 47 -1.09 -7.46 -12.60
C LEU A 47 0.33 -8.09 -12.69
N THR A 48 0.38 -9.42 -12.72
CA THR A 48 1.61 -10.19 -12.73
C THR A 48 1.90 -10.71 -14.14
N TYR A 49 3.11 -10.48 -14.64
CA TYR A 49 3.58 -11.03 -15.90
C TYR A 49 4.97 -11.64 -15.76
N ARG A 50 5.24 -12.68 -16.55
CA ARG A 50 6.52 -13.39 -16.53
C ARG A 50 7.52 -12.67 -17.43
N PHE A 51 8.66 -12.26 -16.88
CA PHE A 51 9.75 -11.63 -17.62
C PHE A 51 11.11 -12.10 -17.09
N ASN A 52 12.02 -12.49 -18.00
CA ASN A 52 13.35 -13.00 -17.65
C ASN A 52 13.35 -14.08 -16.54
N GLY A 53 12.39 -15.02 -16.62
CA GLY A 53 12.28 -16.13 -15.67
C GLY A 53 11.68 -15.76 -14.30
N ARG A 54 11.27 -14.51 -14.08
CA ARG A 54 10.67 -14.04 -12.82
C ARG A 54 9.26 -13.48 -13.03
N ASP A 55 8.40 -13.67 -12.05
CA ASP A 55 7.11 -12.98 -11.98
C ASP A 55 7.32 -11.53 -11.54
N ILE A 56 6.90 -10.60 -12.40
CA ILE A 56 7.00 -9.15 -12.17
C ILE A 56 5.58 -8.61 -11.98
N ARG A 57 5.38 -7.81 -10.94
CA ARG A 57 4.19 -6.98 -10.74
C ARG A 57 4.58 -5.64 -10.11
N LEU A 58 3.67 -4.67 -10.15
CA LEU A 58 3.90 -3.30 -9.65
C LEU A 58 4.21 -3.22 -8.15
N THR A 59 3.84 -4.24 -7.38
CA THR A 59 4.14 -4.36 -5.94
C THR A 59 5.20 -5.43 -5.65
N ASP A 60 6.00 -5.81 -6.65
CA ASP A 60 7.00 -6.89 -6.56
C ASP A 60 6.38 -8.17 -5.97
N VAL A 61 6.97 -8.91 -5.05
CA VAL A 61 6.43 -10.16 -4.50
C VAL A 61 5.60 -9.96 -3.22
N ALA A 62 5.40 -8.71 -2.80
CA ALA A 62 4.72 -8.36 -1.54
C ALA A 62 3.54 -7.40 -1.74
N GLY A 63 2.99 -6.91 -0.62
CA GLY A 63 1.90 -5.93 -0.57
C GLY A 63 0.63 -6.50 0.05
N THR A 64 0.13 -5.78 1.05
CA THR A 64 -1.16 -5.95 1.72
C THR A 64 -1.90 -4.62 1.74
N LEU A 65 -3.23 -4.65 1.70
CA LEU A 65 -4.02 -3.42 1.72
C LEU A 65 -3.94 -2.78 3.11
N ILE A 66 -3.80 -1.45 3.15
CA ILE A 66 -3.82 -0.65 4.37
C ILE A 66 -5.29 -0.48 4.80
N PRO A 67 -5.77 -1.18 5.85
CA PRO A 67 -7.20 -1.25 6.12
C PRO A 67 -7.82 0.11 6.43
N GLN A 68 -7.08 1.02 7.07
CA GLN A 68 -7.53 2.36 7.43
C GLN A 68 -7.81 3.25 6.21
N ILE A 69 -7.20 2.93 5.06
CA ILE A 69 -7.40 3.66 3.81
C ILE A 69 -8.57 3.06 3.01
N THR A 70 -8.74 1.74 3.06
CA THR A 70 -9.76 1.03 2.26
C THR A 70 -11.11 0.87 2.96
N SER A 71 -11.18 1.12 4.28
CA SER A 71 -12.43 1.14 5.05
C SER A 71 -13.15 2.49 4.89
N VAL A 72 -13.90 2.61 3.80
CA VAL A 72 -14.88 3.68 3.57
C VAL A 72 -16.26 3.20 4.03
#